data_AF-A0A1V9FU64-F1
#
_entry.id   AF-A0A1V9FU64-F1
#
_cell.length_a   1.000
_cell.length_b   1.000
_cell.length_c   1.000
_cell.angle_alpha   90.00
_cell.angle_beta   90.00
_cell.angle_gamma   90.00
#
_symmetry.space_group_name_H-M   'P 1'
#
loop_
_entity.id
_entity.type
_entity.pdbx_description
1 polymer ?
#
loop_
_entity_poly.entity_id
_entity_poly.type
_entity_poly.pdbx_seq_one_letter_code
_entity_poly.pdbx_strand_id
1 'polypeptide(L)'
;MEEQLVPGFHSEDITLVMEKARNLAVQYRHGLIDFAHLFVAILSTDSEARAFCQDFNSEKWKAWLQQHYKADSNLTMDDQVPLTVLAEYIIRHANAIKSTNGEVSVCSIHILLALLCIISEVNEAFSRKGIMFEDVAEQYYRKRVERSLPFIAVLPKGPYPAWRKFFITGKSRKEKVRKLYRQAYLLFMYEQYEDCLSVCEAALSLDLGNLDLRYLQLYSSVNTRDFHPALTFAKTFINDHPNPNEFRITLAYIYDELGQYDQSASMLDEILADNPASPTALNNKGFSLYRQGKFAAAIPFYEKAIEADPSFAYPWDNLGFVKYKLGNMEEGLRLIEKALELDKGNSYVYKYKGIILLEQNNRDEALKNFQLALRYGYTKKYGNEVLELMKNIR
;
A
#
# COMPACT_ATOMS: atom_id res chain seq x y z
N MET A 1 -33.57 33.56 15.26
CA MET A 1 -33.89 32.50 16.23
C MET A 1 -32.74 31.54 16.19
N GLU A 2 -31.79 31.76 17.10
CA GLU A 2 -30.65 30.89 17.37
C GLU A 2 -31.19 29.56 17.90
N GLU A 3 -31.02 28.47 17.16
CA GLU A 3 -31.15 27.14 17.75
C GLU A 3 -29.86 26.83 18.50
N GLN A 4 -30.02 26.76 19.82
CA GLN A 4 -28.99 26.59 20.83
C GLN A 4 -28.15 25.34 20.57
N LEU A 5 -26.84 25.54 20.35
CA LEU A 5 -25.83 24.50 20.55
C LEU A 5 -25.94 24.01 22.01
N VAL A 6 -26.28 22.74 22.20
CA VAL A 6 -26.36 22.11 23.52
C VAL A 6 -24.94 22.07 24.14
N PRO A 7 -24.74 22.41 25.43
CA PRO A 7 -23.42 22.33 26.06
C PRO A 7 -23.00 20.87 26.30
N GLY A 8 -21.74 20.56 25.97
CA GLY A 8 -21.01 19.40 26.48
C GLY A 8 -20.61 18.37 25.43
N PHE A 9 -19.46 18.62 24.78
CA PHE A 9 -18.39 17.71 24.32
C PHE A 9 -17.38 18.62 23.58
N HIS A 10 -16.15 18.75 24.08
CA HIS A 10 -15.11 19.64 23.52
C HIS A 10 -13.90 18.82 23.07
N SER A 11 -14.05 18.05 21.99
CA SER A 11 -12.93 17.37 21.36
C SER A 11 -12.02 18.35 20.62
N GLU A 12 -10.71 18.25 20.77
CA GLU A 12 -9.75 19.16 20.14
C GLU A 12 -9.75 19.02 18.61
N ASP A 13 -9.60 20.16 17.92
CA ASP A 13 -9.47 20.24 16.46
C ASP A 13 -8.33 19.34 15.98
N ILE A 14 -8.54 18.63 14.87
CA ILE A 14 -7.53 17.82 14.18
C ILE A 14 -6.17 18.52 14.07
N THR A 15 -6.17 19.84 13.94
CA THR A 15 -4.96 20.68 13.87
C THR A 15 -4.01 20.42 15.05
N LEU A 16 -4.52 20.31 16.27
CA LEU A 16 -3.69 20.11 17.47
C LEU A 16 -3.16 18.67 17.58
N VAL A 17 -3.94 17.68 17.14
CA VAL A 17 -3.46 16.29 17.01
C VAL A 17 -2.33 16.21 15.97
N MET A 18 -2.52 16.88 14.83
CA MET A 18 -1.53 16.92 13.75
C MET A 18 -0.25 17.65 14.15
N GLU A 19 -0.36 18.73 14.91
CA GLU A 19 0.78 19.46 15.48
C GLU A 19 1.56 18.59 16.47
N LYS A 20 0.87 17.95 17.43
CA LYS A 20 1.54 17.02 18.37
C LYS A 20 2.19 15.84 17.64
N ALA A 21 1.52 15.25 16.65
CA ALA A 21 2.07 14.14 15.87
C ALA A 21 3.32 14.55 15.09
N ARG A 22 3.32 15.78 14.54
CA ARG A 22 4.48 16.40 13.89
C ARG A 22 5.62 16.62 14.87
N ASN A 23 5.34 17.21 16.03
CA ASN A 23 6.33 17.44 17.06
C ASN A 23 6.99 16.14 17.54
N LEU A 24 6.23 15.06 17.67
CA LEU A 24 6.76 13.73 17.99
C LEU A 24 7.70 13.21 16.88
N ALA A 25 7.28 13.35 15.62
CA ALA A 25 8.10 12.92 14.47
C ALA A 25 9.40 13.73 14.34
N VAL A 26 9.36 15.04 14.62
CA VAL A 26 10.54 15.91 14.67
C VAL A 26 11.44 15.54 15.85
N GLN A 27 10.87 15.44 17.05
CA GLN A 27 11.59 15.12 18.28
C GLN A 27 12.35 13.80 18.16
N TYR A 28 11.71 12.78 17.58
CA TYR A 28 12.32 11.46 17.40
C TYR A 28 13.03 11.28 16.06
N ARG A 29 13.04 12.31 15.20
CA ARG A 29 13.71 12.31 13.89
C ARG A 29 13.25 11.17 12.97
N HIS A 30 11.94 10.94 12.90
CA HIS A 30 11.34 9.86 12.11
C HIS A 30 11.07 10.24 10.65
N GLY A 31 11.12 11.53 10.28
CA GLY A 31 10.97 11.97 8.89
C GLY A 31 9.58 11.85 8.28
N LEU A 32 8.63 11.28 9.01
CA LEU A 32 7.25 11.05 8.60
C LEU A 32 6.33 11.00 9.82
N ILE A 33 5.04 11.19 9.59
CA ILE A 33 3.98 10.99 10.57
C ILE A 33 3.20 9.73 10.16
N ASP A 34 3.25 8.70 10.99
CA ASP A 34 2.48 7.45 10.81
C ASP A 34 1.34 7.30 11.84
N PHE A 35 0.53 6.25 11.73
CA PHE A 35 -0.61 5.98 12.60
C PHE A 35 -0.25 6.01 14.09
N ALA A 36 0.94 5.51 14.46
CA ALA A 36 1.39 5.48 15.84
C ALA A 36 1.70 6.89 16.38
N HIS A 37 2.16 7.81 15.53
CA HIS A 37 2.34 9.22 15.90
C HIS A 37 0.98 9.88 16.16
N LEU A 38 0.01 9.63 15.28
CA LEU A 38 -1.37 10.10 15.46
C LEU A 38 -1.98 9.53 16.75
N PHE A 39 -1.77 8.25 17.02
CA PHE A 39 -2.29 7.61 18.24
C PHE A 39 -1.68 8.20 19.51
N VAL A 40 -0.36 8.34 19.57
CA VAL A 40 0.31 8.97 20.73
C VAL A 40 -0.08 10.44 20.86
N ALA A 41 -0.26 11.15 19.74
CA ALA A 41 -0.76 12.51 19.76
C ALA A 41 -2.14 12.57 20.42
N ILE A 42 -3.10 11.71 20.03
CA ILE A 42 -4.44 11.62 20.66
C ILE A 42 -4.34 11.37 22.16
N LEU A 43 -3.49 10.43 22.61
CA LEU A 43 -3.27 10.17 24.05
C LEU A 43 -2.82 11.43 24.79
N SER A 44 -2.09 12.32 24.13
CA SER A 44 -1.48 13.52 24.71
C SER A 44 -2.28 14.82 24.53
N THR A 45 -3.24 14.87 23.60
CA THR A 45 -3.94 16.10 23.24
C THR A 45 -5.25 16.28 23.98
N ASP A 46 -6.12 15.26 23.98
CA ASP A 46 -7.54 15.46 24.22
C ASP A 46 -8.00 14.69 25.46
N SER A 47 -8.57 15.38 26.46
CA SER A 47 -9.05 14.75 27.70
C SER A 47 -10.21 13.78 27.48
N GLU A 48 -11.04 14.01 26.47
CA GLU A 48 -12.21 13.18 26.16
C GLU A 48 -11.79 11.94 25.34
N ALA A 49 -10.96 12.10 24.31
CA ALA A 49 -10.39 10.95 23.60
C ALA A 49 -9.46 10.12 24.53
N ARG A 50 -8.73 10.78 25.43
CA ARG A 50 -7.94 10.11 26.47
C ARG A 50 -8.81 9.31 27.43
N ALA A 51 -10.07 9.71 27.68
CA ALA A 51 -10.98 8.96 28.55
C ALA A 51 -11.20 7.52 28.04
N PHE A 52 -11.32 7.36 26.72
CA PHE A 52 -11.41 6.05 26.08
C PHE A 52 -10.09 5.29 26.04
N CYS A 53 -8.97 6.01 26.24
CA CYS A 53 -7.64 5.46 26.15
C CYS A 53 -6.93 5.36 27.52
N GLN A 54 -7.62 5.54 28.65
CA GLN A 54 -7.00 5.63 29.99
C GLN A 54 -6.17 4.39 30.36
N ASP A 55 -6.54 3.23 29.83
CA ASP A 55 -5.83 1.96 30.01
C ASP A 55 -4.55 1.84 29.16
N PHE A 56 -4.34 2.77 28.23
CA PHE A 56 -3.19 2.82 27.34
C PHE A 56 -2.16 3.81 27.85
N ASN A 57 -0.99 3.27 28.23
CA ASN A 57 0.11 4.08 28.72
C ASN A 57 0.81 4.80 27.54
N SER A 58 0.72 6.12 27.51
CA SER A 58 1.34 6.96 26.48
C SER A 58 2.86 6.81 26.41
N GLU A 59 3.54 6.64 27.55
CA GLU A 59 4.98 6.42 27.60
C GLU A 59 5.39 5.06 27.03
N LYS A 60 4.58 4.01 27.23
CA LYS A 60 4.81 2.72 26.56
C LYS A 60 4.71 2.83 25.05
N TRP A 61 3.74 3.59 24.55
CA TRP A 61 3.59 3.81 23.11
C TRP A 61 4.65 4.74 22.51
N LYS A 62 5.13 5.73 23.27
CA LYS A 62 6.32 6.52 22.90
C LYS A 62 7.58 5.64 22.83
N ALA A 63 7.78 4.76 23.80
CA ALA A 63 8.87 3.79 23.77
C ALA A 63 8.75 2.83 22.59
N TRP A 64 7.53 2.36 22.29
CA TRP A 64 7.25 1.54 21.11
C TRP A 64 7.59 2.29 19.81
N LEU A 65 7.17 3.56 19.69
CA LEU A 65 7.51 4.44 18.56
C LEU A 65 9.02 4.53 18.36
N GLN A 66 9.78 4.79 19.42
CA GLN A 66 11.25 4.90 19.37
C GLN A 66 11.95 3.57 19.01
N GLN A 67 11.33 2.43 19.35
CA GLN A 67 11.86 1.12 18.99
C GLN A 67 11.56 0.75 17.52
N HIS A 68 10.38 1.12 17.02
CA HIS A 68 9.88 0.71 15.71
C HIS A 68 10.31 1.66 14.58
N TYR A 69 10.49 2.94 14.91
CA TYR A 69 11.03 3.94 13.99
C TYR A 69 12.40 4.36 14.48
N LYS A 70 13.42 4.21 13.62
CA LYS A 70 14.79 4.59 13.99
C LYS A 70 14.97 6.09 13.80
N ALA A 71 15.50 6.74 14.83
CA ALA A 71 15.92 8.13 14.75
C ALA A 71 17.07 8.28 13.74
N ASP A 72 16.93 9.23 12.81
CA ASP A 72 17.99 9.55 11.85
C ASP A 72 18.77 10.79 12.31
N SER A 73 20.05 10.61 12.65
CA SER A 73 20.91 11.69 13.12
C SER A 73 21.16 12.78 12.07
N ASN A 74 20.96 12.46 10.78
CA ASN A 74 21.24 13.33 9.65
C ASN A 74 19.98 14.03 9.11
N LEU A 75 18.80 13.68 9.62
CA LEU A 75 17.56 14.39 9.28
C LEU A 75 17.54 15.78 9.91
N THR A 76 17.67 16.81 9.07
CA THR A 76 17.25 18.18 9.40
C THR A 76 15.75 18.29 9.15
N MET A 77 14.96 18.34 10.21
CA MET A 77 13.50 18.47 10.10
C MET A 77 13.11 19.94 10.11
N ASP A 78 12.41 20.38 9.07
CA ASP A 78 11.68 21.66 9.04
C ASP A 78 10.21 21.40 9.39
N ASP A 79 9.41 22.46 9.52
CA ASP A 79 7.98 22.40 9.89
C ASP A 79 7.11 21.58 8.93
N GLN A 80 7.63 20.92 7.88
CA GLN A 80 6.88 20.14 6.89
C GLN A 80 7.17 18.63 6.95
N VAL A 81 6.84 17.98 8.08
CA VAL A 81 6.89 16.50 8.16
C VAL A 81 5.66 15.89 7.47
N PRO A 82 5.83 15.06 6.44
CA PRO A 82 4.73 14.50 5.67
C PRO A 82 4.09 13.26 6.33
N LEU A 83 2.85 12.97 5.98
CA LEU A 83 2.14 11.75 6.41
C LEU A 83 2.61 10.51 5.62
N THR A 84 2.50 9.34 6.22
CA THR A 84 2.48 8.07 5.47
C THR A 84 1.16 7.91 4.72
N VAL A 85 1.12 7.06 3.70
CA VAL A 85 -0.12 6.72 2.99
C VAL A 85 -1.19 6.20 3.96
N LEU A 86 -0.78 5.39 4.94
CA LEU A 86 -1.65 4.87 5.99
C LEU A 86 -2.19 5.99 6.89
N ALA A 87 -1.35 6.94 7.30
CA ALA A 87 -1.78 8.08 8.11
C ALA A 87 -2.72 9.02 7.33
N GLU A 88 -2.43 9.33 6.07
CA GLU A 88 -3.36 10.07 5.20
C GLU A 88 -4.72 9.37 5.12
N TYR A 89 -4.70 8.05 5.00
CA TYR A 89 -5.90 7.25 4.91
C TYR A 89 -6.73 7.28 6.20
N ILE A 90 -6.09 7.23 7.37
CA ILE A 90 -6.73 7.45 8.66
C ILE A 90 -7.40 8.83 8.72
N ILE A 91 -6.72 9.89 8.27
CA ILE A 91 -7.28 11.25 8.26
C ILE A 91 -8.48 11.37 7.31
N ARG A 92 -8.39 10.76 6.12
CA ARG A 92 -9.53 10.73 5.18
C ARG A 92 -10.73 9.97 5.77
N HIS A 93 -10.48 8.88 6.50
CA HIS A 93 -11.56 8.16 7.17
C HIS A 93 -12.17 8.97 8.32
N ALA A 94 -11.35 9.64 9.12
CA ALA A 94 -11.84 10.54 10.16
C ALA A 94 -12.77 11.62 9.56
N ASN A 95 -12.40 12.20 8.42
CA ASN A 95 -13.25 13.13 7.65
C ASN A 95 -14.57 12.49 7.18
N ALA A 96 -14.56 11.21 6.82
CA ALA A 96 -15.77 10.51 6.41
C ALA A 96 -16.73 10.29 7.60
N ILE A 97 -16.23 9.80 8.74
CA ILE A 97 -17.04 9.60 9.97
C ILE A 97 -17.70 10.92 10.38
N LYS A 98 -16.93 12.00 10.35
CA LYS A 98 -17.39 13.38 10.59
C LYS A 98 -18.54 13.78 9.68
N SER A 99 -18.37 13.59 8.37
CA SER A 99 -19.34 13.99 7.35
C SER A 99 -20.63 13.18 7.46
N THR A 100 -20.53 11.86 7.66
CA THR A 100 -21.69 10.96 7.80
C THR A 100 -22.53 11.27 9.03
N ASN A 101 -21.93 11.82 10.09
CA ASN A 101 -22.63 12.16 11.32
C ASN A 101 -23.09 13.62 11.42
N GLY A 102 -22.89 14.42 10.37
CA GLY A 102 -23.37 15.81 10.30
C GLY A 102 -22.53 16.80 11.10
N GLU A 103 -21.31 16.45 11.48
CA GLU A 103 -20.40 17.36 12.18
C GLU A 103 -19.73 18.34 11.22
N VAL A 104 -19.22 19.47 11.74
CA VAL A 104 -18.62 20.53 10.92
C VAL A 104 -17.12 20.29 10.72
N SER A 105 -16.40 19.91 11.77
CA SER A 105 -14.94 19.74 11.77
C SER A 105 -14.50 18.36 12.25
N VAL A 106 -13.33 17.91 11.79
CA VAL A 106 -12.71 16.67 12.28
C VAL A 106 -12.02 16.95 13.61
N CYS A 107 -12.12 15.98 14.52
CA CYS A 107 -11.53 16.05 15.84
C CYS A 107 -10.76 14.77 16.18
N SER A 108 -10.09 14.75 17.33
CA SER A 108 -9.34 13.61 17.85
C SER A 108 -10.15 12.30 17.90
N ILE A 109 -11.44 12.36 18.26
CA ILE A 109 -12.31 11.19 18.39
C ILE A 109 -12.59 10.57 17.03
N HIS A 110 -12.75 11.39 15.98
CA HIS A 110 -12.86 10.88 14.61
C HIS A 110 -11.61 10.11 14.16
N ILE A 111 -10.42 10.57 14.58
CA ILE A 111 -9.16 9.89 14.28
C ILE A 111 -9.04 8.60 15.10
N LEU A 112 -9.44 8.61 16.38
CA LEU A 112 -9.48 7.42 17.23
C LEU A 112 -10.43 6.35 16.66
N LEU A 113 -11.64 6.75 16.28
CA LEU A 113 -12.61 5.87 15.62
C LEU A 113 -12.04 5.33 14.30
N ALA A 114 -11.35 6.16 13.52
CA ALA A 114 -10.69 5.71 12.30
C ALA A 114 -9.55 4.71 12.56
N LEU A 115 -8.75 4.90 13.63
CA LEU A 115 -7.71 3.96 14.05
C LEU A 115 -8.30 2.62 14.49
N LEU A 116 -9.36 2.63 15.29
CA LEU A 116 -10.10 1.43 15.71
C LEU A 116 -10.74 0.70 14.52
N CYS A 117 -11.04 1.41 13.43
CA CYS A 117 -11.52 0.83 12.19
C CYS A 117 -10.41 0.24 11.31
N ILE A 118 -9.28 0.93 11.15
CA ILE A 118 -8.29 0.63 10.11
C ILE A 118 -7.15 -0.25 10.63
N ILE A 119 -6.70 -0.05 11.86
CA ILE A 119 -5.49 -0.68 12.39
C ILE A 119 -5.85 -1.87 13.26
N SER A 120 -5.57 -3.07 12.76
CA SER A 120 -5.95 -4.34 13.40
C SER A 120 -5.37 -4.48 14.81
N GLU A 121 -4.12 -4.06 14.98
CA GLU A 121 -3.35 -4.14 16.22
C GLU A 121 -3.90 -3.21 17.28
N VAL A 122 -4.33 -2.00 16.88
CA VAL A 122 -5.00 -1.04 17.77
C VAL A 122 -6.35 -1.60 18.19
N ASN A 123 -7.16 -2.07 17.23
CA ASN A 123 -8.46 -2.67 17.51
C ASN A 123 -8.37 -3.89 18.45
N GLU A 124 -7.42 -4.80 18.23
CA GLU A 124 -7.19 -5.95 19.12
C GLU A 124 -6.78 -5.51 20.52
N ALA A 125 -5.89 -4.52 20.63
CA ALA A 125 -5.43 -4.03 21.92
C ALA A 125 -6.57 -3.41 22.74
N PHE A 126 -7.44 -2.63 22.09
CA PHE A 126 -8.65 -2.05 22.69
C PHE A 126 -9.70 -3.11 23.05
N SER A 127 -9.92 -4.08 22.17
CA SER A 127 -10.87 -5.18 22.41
C SER A 127 -10.49 -6.02 23.64
N ARG A 128 -9.19 -6.30 23.85
CA ARG A 128 -8.71 -7.02 25.05
C ARG A 128 -8.99 -6.26 26.35
N LYS A 129 -9.23 -4.96 26.27
CA LYS A 129 -9.60 -4.08 27.38
C LYS A 129 -11.11 -3.85 27.49
N GLY A 130 -11.90 -4.51 26.64
CA GLY A 130 -13.35 -4.34 26.59
C GLY A 130 -13.79 -2.99 26.01
N ILE A 131 -12.90 -2.31 25.26
CA ILE A 131 -13.23 -1.04 24.59
C ILE A 131 -13.46 -1.36 23.12
N MET A 132 -14.71 -1.23 22.67
CA MET A 132 -15.07 -1.47 21.28
C MET A 132 -15.34 -0.13 20.55
N PHE A 133 -15.25 -0.15 19.23
CA PHE A 133 -15.61 1.00 18.39
C PHE A 133 -17.02 1.51 18.72
N GLU A 134 -17.97 0.58 18.87
CA GLU A 134 -19.38 0.86 19.08
C GLU A 134 -19.60 1.64 20.39
N ASP A 135 -18.88 1.27 21.44
CA ASP A 135 -18.96 1.92 22.76
C ASP A 135 -18.44 3.36 22.68
N VAL A 136 -17.28 3.56 22.03
CA VAL A 136 -16.67 4.89 21.84
C VAL A 136 -17.59 5.78 21.02
N ALA A 137 -18.13 5.26 19.91
CA ALA A 137 -18.98 6.01 19.01
C ALA A 137 -20.33 6.36 19.67
N GLU A 138 -20.98 5.43 20.36
CA GLU A 138 -22.26 5.67 21.01
C GLU A 138 -22.15 6.67 22.16
N GLN A 139 -21.07 6.58 22.95
CA GLN A 139 -20.82 7.53 24.02
C GLN A 139 -20.56 8.95 23.49
N TYR A 140 -19.82 9.09 22.39
CA TYR A 140 -19.54 10.39 21.78
C TYR A 140 -20.78 10.98 21.09
N TYR A 141 -21.45 10.22 20.24
CA TYR A 141 -22.57 10.70 19.43
C TYR A 141 -23.92 10.71 20.15
N ARG A 142 -24.02 10.07 21.33
CA ARG A 142 -25.28 9.85 22.08
C ARG A 142 -26.37 9.18 21.24
N LYS A 143 -25.97 8.41 20.24
CA LYS A 143 -26.83 7.62 19.36
C LYS A 143 -26.03 6.42 18.90
N ARG A 144 -26.73 5.35 18.56
CA ARG A 144 -26.10 4.18 17.92
C ARG A 144 -25.51 4.60 16.58
N VAL A 145 -24.19 4.51 16.47
CA VAL A 145 -23.45 4.70 15.22
C VAL A 145 -23.02 3.35 14.72
N GLU A 146 -23.46 2.99 13.51
CA GLU A 146 -23.00 1.75 12.90
C GLU A 146 -21.50 1.86 12.63
N ARG A 147 -20.75 0.81 13.02
CA ARG A 147 -19.38 0.61 12.59
C ARG A 147 -19.35 0.39 11.09
N SER A 148 -19.36 1.50 10.38
CA SER A 148 -18.88 1.56 9.03
C SER A 148 -17.36 1.73 9.14
N LEU A 149 -16.62 0.73 8.65
CA LEU A 149 -15.35 1.04 7.98
C LEU A 149 -15.61 2.26 7.07
N PRO A 150 -14.61 3.08 6.70
CA PRO A 150 -14.88 4.17 5.76
C PRO A 150 -15.66 3.61 4.59
N PHE A 151 -16.34 4.42 3.80
CA PHE A 151 -16.59 3.96 2.45
C PHE A 151 -15.23 3.86 1.72
N ILE A 152 -14.48 2.82 2.03
CA ILE A 152 -14.18 1.76 1.11
C ILE A 152 -15.27 0.71 1.24
N ALA A 153 -16.01 0.48 0.16
CA ALA A 153 -17.10 -0.47 0.17
C ALA A 153 -16.59 -1.84 0.65
N VAL A 154 -16.90 -2.22 1.89
CA VAL A 154 -16.68 -3.56 2.46
C VAL A 154 -17.72 -3.79 3.53
N LEU A 155 -18.36 -4.95 3.48
CA LEU A 155 -19.20 -5.46 4.55
C LEU A 155 -18.54 -6.79 5.05
N PRO A 156 -18.92 -7.38 6.21
CA PRO A 156 -18.00 -7.93 7.22
C PRO A 156 -17.57 -9.40 7.04
N LYS A 157 -16.51 -9.78 7.81
CA LYS A 157 -16.08 -11.17 8.11
C LYS A 157 -16.79 -11.72 9.37
N GLY A 158 -17.13 -13.00 9.36
CA GLY A 158 -17.60 -13.83 10.50
C GLY A 158 -18.24 -15.15 10.03
N PRO A 159 -17.98 -16.30 10.68
CA PRO A 159 -17.74 -17.58 10.00
C PRO A 159 -19.03 -18.27 9.52
N TYR A 160 -18.96 -19.00 8.42
CA TYR A 160 -19.90 -20.11 8.21
C TYR A 160 -19.19 -21.41 8.52
N PRO A 161 -19.60 -22.12 9.58
CA PRO A 161 -19.18 -23.49 9.84
C PRO A 161 -19.40 -24.36 8.59
N ALA A 162 -18.45 -25.26 8.33
CA ALA A 162 -18.39 -26.14 7.16
C ALA A 162 -19.64 -27.00 6.90
N TRP A 163 -20.57 -27.10 7.87
CA TRP A 163 -21.79 -27.92 7.79
C TRP A 163 -23.01 -27.22 7.15
N ARG A 164 -22.99 -25.89 6.91
CA ARG A 164 -24.07 -25.19 6.18
C ARG A 164 -23.90 -25.17 4.65
N LYS A 165 -23.27 -26.21 4.08
CA LYS A 165 -23.19 -26.43 2.62
C LYS A 165 -24.54 -26.69 1.94
N PHE A 166 -25.64 -26.71 2.68
CA PHE A 166 -26.98 -26.86 2.15
C PHE A 166 -27.85 -25.67 2.57
N PHE A 167 -28.50 -25.03 1.60
CA PHE A 167 -29.46 -23.92 1.69
C PHE A 167 -28.88 -22.49 1.77
N ILE A 168 -28.38 -21.97 0.64
CA ILE A 168 -28.32 -20.51 0.38
C ILE A 168 -28.91 -20.23 -0.99
N THR A 169 -30.04 -19.53 -1.04
CA THR A 169 -30.78 -19.18 -2.26
C THR A 169 -30.05 -18.07 -3.05
N GLY A 170 -30.12 -18.11 -4.38
CA GLY A 170 -29.20 -17.43 -5.30
C GLY A 170 -29.08 -15.89 -5.26
N LYS A 171 -29.94 -15.16 -4.53
CA LYS A 171 -29.83 -13.69 -4.37
C LYS A 171 -28.81 -13.27 -3.31
N SER A 172 -28.72 -13.98 -2.18
CA SER A 172 -27.83 -13.60 -1.06
C SER A 172 -26.37 -13.96 -1.32
N ARG A 173 -26.10 -15.01 -2.11
CA ARG A 173 -24.74 -15.42 -2.52
C ARG A 173 -24.03 -14.33 -3.34
N LYS A 174 -24.70 -13.77 -4.35
CA LYS A 174 -24.15 -12.72 -5.22
C LYS A 174 -23.83 -11.43 -4.44
N GLU A 175 -24.68 -11.05 -3.50
CA GLU A 175 -24.47 -9.86 -2.67
C GLU A 175 -23.27 -10.04 -1.72
N LYS A 176 -23.10 -11.23 -1.16
CA LYS A 176 -21.93 -11.56 -0.33
C LYS A 176 -20.63 -11.51 -1.12
N VAL A 177 -20.60 -12.09 -2.32
CA VAL A 177 -19.43 -12.03 -3.23
C VAL A 177 -19.08 -10.59 -3.57
N ARG A 178 -20.08 -9.77 -3.92
CA ARG A 178 -19.86 -8.34 -4.25
C ARG A 178 -19.18 -7.58 -3.12
N LYS A 179 -19.58 -7.82 -1.87
CA LYS A 179 -19.01 -7.08 -0.74
C LYS A 179 -17.61 -7.56 -0.35
N LEU A 180 -17.32 -8.84 -0.52
CA LEU A 180 -15.97 -9.40 -0.37
C LEU A 180 -15.04 -8.95 -1.50
N TYR A 181 -15.54 -8.87 -2.74
CA TYR A 181 -14.77 -8.32 -3.86
C TYR A 181 -14.35 -6.88 -3.58
N ARG A 182 -15.29 -6.04 -3.17
CA ARG A 182 -14.96 -4.65 -2.84
C ARG A 182 -13.94 -4.58 -1.69
N GLN A 183 -14.00 -5.51 -0.74
CA GLN A 183 -12.96 -5.65 0.31
C GLN A 183 -11.59 -6.02 -0.21
N ALA A 184 -11.51 -7.07 -1.01
CA ALA A 184 -10.26 -7.47 -1.62
C ALA A 184 -9.67 -6.32 -2.44
N TYR A 185 -10.48 -5.65 -3.25
CA TYR A 185 -10.05 -4.53 -4.09
C TYR A 185 -9.42 -3.41 -3.26
N LEU A 186 -10.00 -3.12 -2.10
CA LEU A 186 -9.57 -1.99 -1.29
C LEU A 186 -8.32 -2.33 -0.50
N LEU A 187 -8.22 -3.56 0.03
CA LEU A 187 -6.97 -4.08 0.59
C LEU A 187 -5.85 -4.09 -0.45
N PHE A 188 -6.15 -4.45 -1.71
CA PHE A 188 -5.20 -4.40 -2.81
C PHE A 188 -4.72 -2.97 -3.11
N MET A 189 -5.63 -2.01 -3.22
CA MET A 189 -5.31 -0.60 -3.46
C MET A 189 -4.45 0.02 -2.34
N TYR A 190 -4.51 -0.52 -1.12
CA TYR A 190 -3.71 -0.08 0.02
C TYR A 190 -2.53 -1.00 0.34
N GLU A 191 -2.14 -1.87 -0.60
CA GLU A 191 -0.97 -2.73 -0.50
C GLU A 191 -0.98 -3.69 0.71
N GLN A 192 -2.18 -4.03 1.19
CA GLN A 192 -2.43 -5.05 2.22
C GLN A 192 -2.67 -6.40 1.53
N TYR A 193 -1.65 -6.89 0.83
CA TYR A 193 -1.78 -8.03 -0.08
C TYR A 193 -2.09 -9.35 0.64
N GLU A 194 -1.54 -9.61 1.83
CA GLU A 194 -1.83 -10.82 2.60
C GLU A 194 -3.30 -10.90 3.04
N ASP A 195 -3.84 -9.77 3.52
CA ASP A 195 -5.26 -9.66 3.86
C ASP A 195 -6.15 -9.74 2.61
N CYS A 196 -5.71 -9.12 1.50
CA CYS A 196 -6.39 -9.21 0.21
C CYS A 196 -6.51 -10.67 -0.22
N LEU A 197 -5.43 -11.45 -0.17
CA LEU A 197 -5.40 -12.87 -0.50
C LEU A 197 -6.41 -13.67 0.36
N SER A 198 -6.42 -13.42 1.67
CA SER A 198 -7.34 -14.07 2.60
C SER A 198 -8.81 -13.78 2.27
N VAL A 199 -9.12 -12.55 1.85
CA VAL A 199 -10.47 -12.15 1.44
C VAL A 199 -10.83 -12.72 0.07
N CYS A 200 -9.89 -12.73 -0.88
CA CYS A 200 -10.06 -13.36 -2.18
C CYS A 200 -10.40 -14.84 -2.05
N GLU A 201 -9.69 -15.59 -1.19
CA GLU A 201 -9.98 -17.00 -0.93
C GLU A 201 -11.42 -17.19 -0.42
N ALA A 202 -11.82 -16.40 0.58
CA ALA A 202 -13.18 -16.43 1.11
C ALA A 202 -14.24 -16.12 0.03
N ALA A 203 -13.96 -15.15 -0.84
CA ALA A 203 -14.87 -14.74 -1.91
C ALA A 203 -14.96 -15.79 -3.03
N LEU A 204 -13.83 -16.36 -3.44
CA LEU A 204 -13.74 -17.39 -4.48
C LEU A 204 -14.35 -18.72 -4.03
N SER A 205 -14.34 -19.03 -2.72
CA SER A 205 -15.11 -20.16 -2.18
C SER A 205 -16.62 -20.05 -2.45
N LEU A 206 -17.11 -18.82 -2.66
CA LEU A 206 -18.50 -18.52 -3.00
C LEU A 206 -18.70 -18.29 -4.50
N ASP A 207 -17.68 -17.95 -5.28
CA ASP A 207 -17.79 -17.74 -6.72
C ASP A 207 -16.45 -18.01 -7.41
N LEU A 208 -16.22 -19.29 -7.73
CA LEU A 208 -14.93 -19.77 -8.24
C LEU A 208 -14.53 -19.15 -9.59
N GLY A 209 -15.50 -18.69 -10.37
CA GLY A 209 -15.33 -18.13 -11.72
C GLY A 209 -15.24 -16.60 -11.75
N ASN A 210 -15.17 -15.93 -10.59
CA ASN A 210 -15.09 -14.47 -10.56
C ASN A 210 -13.70 -13.99 -11.01
N LEU A 211 -13.61 -13.49 -12.25
CA LEU A 211 -12.34 -13.06 -12.85
C LEU A 211 -11.69 -11.91 -12.07
N ASP A 212 -12.46 -10.92 -11.61
CA ASP A 212 -11.92 -9.76 -10.90
C ASP A 212 -11.25 -10.17 -9.58
N LEU A 213 -11.84 -11.10 -8.84
CA LEU A 213 -11.24 -11.68 -7.63
C LEU A 213 -9.98 -12.49 -7.93
N ARG A 214 -9.95 -13.19 -9.06
CA ARG A 214 -8.78 -13.95 -9.52
C ARG A 214 -7.63 -13.02 -9.91
N TYR A 215 -7.94 -11.88 -10.54
CA TYR A 215 -6.97 -10.81 -10.80
C TYR A 215 -6.36 -10.31 -9.49
N LEU A 216 -7.18 -9.89 -8.53
CA LEU A 216 -6.72 -9.40 -7.24
C LEU A 216 -5.88 -10.45 -6.49
N GLN A 217 -6.30 -11.72 -6.54
CA GLN A 217 -5.54 -12.82 -5.97
C GLN A 217 -4.15 -12.94 -6.64
N LEU A 218 -4.08 -13.01 -7.97
CA LEU A 218 -2.82 -13.17 -8.69
C LEU A 218 -1.86 -12.02 -8.40
N TYR A 219 -2.31 -10.77 -8.57
CA TYR A 219 -1.47 -9.61 -8.36
C TYR A 219 -1.05 -9.47 -6.90
N SER A 220 -1.91 -9.80 -5.94
CA SER A 220 -1.53 -9.81 -4.53
C SER A 220 -0.43 -10.85 -4.25
N SER A 221 -0.54 -12.07 -4.79
CA SER A 221 0.51 -13.10 -4.65
C SER A 221 1.84 -12.67 -5.29
N VAL A 222 1.77 -11.98 -6.44
CA VAL A 222 2.96 -11.42 -7.09
C VAL A 222 3.60 -10.33 -6.23
N ASN A 223 2.81 -9.48 -5.59
CA ASN A 223 3.32 -8.41 -4.75
C ASN A 223 3.84 -8.91 -3.38
N THR A 224 3.34 -10.03 -2.86
CA THR A 224 3.96 -10.73 -1.72
C THR A 224 5.18 -11.56 -2.11
N ARG A 225 5.53 -11.61 -3.41
CA ARG A 225 6.63 -12.41 -4.00
C ARG A 225 6.51 -13.91 -3.76
N ASP A 226 5.31 -14.41 -3.51
CA ASP A 226 5.06 -15.84 -3.36
C ASP A 226 4.84 -16.49 -4.74
N PHE A 227 5.93 -16.61 -5.49
CA PHE A 227 5.88 -16.93 -6.93
C PHE A 227 5.51 -18.37 -7.24
N HIS A 228 5.80 -19.35 -6.37
CA HIS A 228 5.52 -20.76 -6.66
C HIS A 228 4.01 -21.08 -6.64
N PRO A 229 3.24 -20.66 -5.62
CA PRO A 229 1.78 -20.76 -5.64
C PRO A 229 1.17 -19.90 -6.74
N ALA A 230 1.67 -18.68 -6.94
CA ALA A 230 1.19 -17.78 -8.01
C ALA A 230 1.36 -18.41 -9.40
N LEU A 231 2.50 -19.05 -9.67
CA LEU A 231 2.78 -19.76 -10.92
C LEU A 231 1.77 -20.88 -11.16
N THR A 232 1.57 -21.73 -10.16
CA THR A 232 0.66 -22.87 -10.24
C THR A 232 -0.75 -22.39 -10.53
N PHE A 233 -1.20 -21.37 -9.79
CA PHE A 233 -2.49 -20.76 -9.96
C PHE A 233 -2.68 -20.15 -11.37
N ALA A 234 -1.76 -19.29 -11.81
CA ALA A 234 -1.84 -18.63 -13.12
C ALA A 234 -1.89 -19.65 -14.27
N LYS A 235 -1.09 -20.72 -14.21
CA LYS A 235 -1.12 -21.81 -15.20
C LYS A 235 -2.47 -22.51 -15.26
N THR A 236 -3.01 -22.91 -14.10
CA THR A 236 -4.33 -23.57 -14.06
C THR A 236 -5.42 -22.68 -14.62
N PHE A 237 -5.40 -21.40 -14.26
CA PHE A 237 -6.41 -20.43 -14.67
C PHE A 237 -6.39 -20.16 -16.18
N ILE A 238 -5.21 -20.01 -16.79
CA ILE A 238 -5.09 -19.77 -18.24
C ILE A 238 -5.56 -20.98 -19.05
N ASN A 239 -5.33 -22.20 -18.56
CA ASN A 239 -5.83 -23.41 -19.22
C ASN A 239 -7.36 -23.49 -19.21
N ASP A 240 -7.99 -23.10 -18.10
CA ASP A 240 -9.45 -23.14 -17.93
C ASP A 240 -10.16 -21.94 -18.58
N HIS A 241 -9.43 -20.84 -18.80
CA HIS A 241 -9.93 -19.59 -19.38
C HIS A 241 -8.96 -19.09 -20.47
N PRO A 242 -9.10 -19.57 -21.71
CA PRO A 242 -8.24 -19.13 -22.79
C PRO A 242 -8.47 -17.63 -23.05
N ASN A 243 -7.47 -16.84 -22.67
CA ASN A 243 -7.21 -15.46 -23.08
C ASN A 243 -7.79 -14.29 -22.25
N PRO A 244 -7.22 -14.06 -21.05
CA PRO A 244 -6.91 -12.71 -20.60
C PRO A 244 -5.40 -12.46 -20.74
N ASN A 245 -4.98 -11.71 -21.76
CA ASN A 245 -3.57 -11.35 -22.02
C ASN A 245 -2.86 -10.82 -20.76
N GLU A 246 -3.56 -10.13 -19.87
CA GLU A 246 -3.02 -9.65 -18.59
C GLU A 246 -2.50 -10.77 -17.67
N PHE A 247 -3.21 -11.90 -17.59
CA PHE A 247 -2.75 -13.07 -16.83
C PHE A 247 -1.53 -13.71 -17.47
N ARG A 248 -1.49 -13.77 -18.80
CA ARG A 248 -0.32 -14.27 -19.55
C ARG A 248 0.90 -13.38 -19.35
N ILE A 249 0.74 -12.06 -19.41
CA ILE A 249 1.82 -11.10 -19.10
C ILE A 249 2.31 -11.28 -17.67
N THR A 250 1.39 -11.44 -16.71
CA THR A 250 1.76 -11.65 -15.30
C THR A 250 2.47 -13.00 -15.10
N LEU A 251 2.05 -14.04 -15.80
CA LEU A 251 2.73 -15.34 -15.81
C LEU A 251 4.14 -15.24 -16.41
N ALA A 252 4.32 -14.49 -17.49
CA ALA A 252 5.64 -14.20 -18.05
C ALA A 252 6.55 -13.49 -17.03
N TYR A 253 6.03 -12.49 -16.32
CA TYR A 253 6.74 -11.85 -15.22
C TYR A 253 7.15 -12.84 -14.11
N ILE A 254 6.23 -13.73 -13.69
CA ILE A 254 6.54 -14.78 -12.69
C ILE A 254 7.63 -15.71 -13.20
N TYR A 255 7.61 -16.10 -14.48
CA TYR A 255 8.67 -16.89 -15.09
C TYR A 255 10.02 -16.17 -15.02
N ASP A 256 10.09 -14.88 -15.34
CA ASP A 256 11.33 -14.10 -15.24
C ASP A 256 11.85 -14.01 -13.79
N GLU A 257 10.96 -13.81 -12.82
CA GLU A 257 11.30 -13.84 -11.39
C GLU A 257 11.91 -15.19 -10.96
N LEU A 258 11.42 -16.29 -11.54
CA LEU A 258 11.90 -17.66 -11.30
C LEU A 258 13.08 -18.09 -12.20
N GLY A 259 13.60 -17.20 -13.06
CA GLY A 259 14.71 -17.51 -13.98
C GLY A 259 14.33 -18.37 -15.20
N GLN A 260 13.03 -18.54 -15.45
CA GLN A 260 12.45 -19.34 -16.54
C GLN A 260 12.27 -18.50 -17.81
N TYR A 261 13.37 -17.94 -18.31
CA TYR A 261 13.35 -16.89 -19.34
C TYR A 261 12.78 -17.35 -20.69
N ASP A 262 12.99 -18.60 -21.09
CA ASP A 262 12.48 -19.11 -22.37
C ASP A 262 10.95 -19.16 -22.38
N GLN A 263 10.33 -19.56 -21.26
CA GLN A 263 8.88 -19.59 -21.13
C GLN A 263 8.29 -18.18 -21.09
N SER A 264 8.95 -17.22 -20.42
CA SER A 264 8.57 -15.80 -20.46
C SER A 264 8.63 -15.27 -21.90
N ALA A 265 9.74 -15.51 -22.59
CA ALA A 265 9.97 -15.02 -23.94
C ALA A 265 8.93 -15.54 -24.94
N SER A 266 8.66 -16.85 -24.94
CA SER A 266 7.64 -17.46 -25.81
C SER A 266 6.26 -16.83 -25.60
N MET A 267 5.86 -16.67 -24.34
CA MET A 267 4.55 -16.12 -24.00
C MET A 267 4.41 -14.66 -24.44
N LEU A 268 5.44 -13.85 -24.21
CA LEU A 268 5.44 -12.44 -24.62
C LEU A 268 5.48 -12.30 -26.15
N ASP A 269 6.20 -13.17 -26.87
CA ASP A 269 6.24 -13.16 -28.33
C ASP A 269 4.87 -13.48 -28.93
N GLU A 270 4.13 -14.44 -28.36
CA GLU A 270 2.75 -14.72 -28.76
C GLU A 270 1.83 -13.51 -28.51
N ILE A 271 1.92 -12.87 -27.34
CA ILE A 271 1.10 -11.69 -27.02
C ILE A 271 1.41 -10.53 -27.99
N LEU A 272 2.69 -10.32 -28.30
CA LEU A 272 3.13 -9.26 -29.20
C LEU A 272 2.84 -9.58 -30.68
N ALA A 273 2.68 -10.84 -31.06
CA ALA A 273 2.19 -11.21 -32.38
C ALA A 273 0.72 -10.78 -32.57
N ASP A 274 -0.10 -10.94 -31.53
CA ASP A 274 -1.51 -10.53 -31.55
C ASP A 274 -1.69 -9.01 -31.37
N ASN A 275 -0.91 -8.40 -30.48
CA ASN A 275 -0.92 -6.97 -30.20
C ASN A 275 0.50 -6.40 -30.11
N PRO A 276 1.10 -6.00 -31.25
CA PRO A 276 2.48 -5.51 -31.31
C PRO A 276 2.75 -4.23 -30.51
N ALA A 277 1.70 -3.46 -30.21
CA ALA A 277 1.79 -2.17 -29.51
C ALA A 277 1.37 -2.27 -28.03
N SER A 278 1.28 -3.47 -27.45
CA SER A 278 0.95 -3.62 -26.02
C SER A 278 2.08 -3.06 -25.14
N PRO A 279 1.90 -1.93 -24.43
CA PRO A 279 2.97 -1.31 -23.64
C PRO A 279 3.46 -2.24 -22.53
N THR A 280 2.53 -2.95 -21.88
CA THR A 280 2.84 -3.88 -20.79
C THR A 280 3.62 -5.10 -21.28
N ALA A 281 3.27 -5.69 -22.42
CA ALA A 281 4.01 -6.83 -22.97
C ALA A 281 5.40 -6.41 -23.48
N LEU A 282 5.50 -5.25 -24.14
CA LEU A 282 6.77 -4.68 -24.58
C LEU A 282 7.70 -4.41 -23.37
N ASN A 283 7.19 -3.79 -22.30
CA ASN A 283 7.94 -3.58 -21.07
C ASN A 283 8.44 -4.90 -20.46
N ASN A 284 7.57 -5.91 -20.36
CA ASN A 284 7.96 -7.21 -19.80
C ASN A 284 8.97 -7.96 -20.69
N LYS A 285 8.91 -7.80 -22.02
CA LYS A 285 9.94 -8.34 -22.93
C LYS A 285 11.30 -7.69 -22.70
N GLY A 286 11.31 -6.36 -22.54
CA GLY A 286 12.49 -5.62 -22.12
C GLY A 286 13.01 -6.12 -20.76
N PHE A 287 12.11 -6.31 -19.78
CA PHE A 287 12.46 -6.80 -18.45
C PHE A 287 13.08 -8.19 -18.48
N SER A 288 12.52 -9.13 -19.25
CA SER A 288 13.09 -10.47 -19.43
C SER A 288 14.51 -10.41 -19.98
N LEU A 289 14.76 -9.56 -20.99
CA LEU A 289 16.09 -9.36 -21.55
C LEU A 289 17.07 -8.71 -20.55
N TYR A 290 16.59 -7.73 -19.78
CA TYR A 290 17.35 -7.13 -18.67
C TYR A 290 17.76 -8.18 -17.63
N ARG A 291 16.84 -9.07 -17.23
CA ARG A 291 17.11 -10.16 -16.27
C ARG A 291 18.14 -11.17 -16.78
N GLN A 292 18.23 -11.35 -18.09
CA GLN A 292 19.26 -12.15 -18.75
C GLN A 292 20.61 -11.40 -18.93
N GLY A 293 20.72 -10.15 -18.49
CA GLY A 293 21.90 -9.30 -18.70
C GLY A 293 22.03 -8.76 -20.13
N LYS A 294 21.03 -8.94 -20.99
CA LYS A 294 21.02 -8.50 -22.40
C LYS A 294 20.54 -7.05 -22.51
N PHE A 295 21.24 -6.13 -21.84
CA PHE A 295 20.84 -4.73 -21.68
C PHE A 295 20.58 -4.00 -23.01
N ALA A 296 21.50 -4.12 -23.98
CA ALA A 296 21.34 -3.46 -25.28
C ALA A 296 20.12 -3.96 -26.06
N ALA A 297 19.77 -5.24 -25.94
CA ALA A 297 18.61 -5.83 -26.59
C ALA A 297 17.29 -5.42 -25.93
N ALA A 298 17.29 -5.03 -24.65
CA ALA A 298 16.10 -4.61 -23.91
C ALA A 298 15.61 -3.20 -24.33
N ILE A 299 16.54 -2.30 -24.67
CA ILE A 299 16.27 -0.90 -25.05
C ILE A 299 15.12 -0.73 -26.06
N PRO A 300 15.14 -1.37 -27.25
CA PRO A 300 14.09 -1.12 -28.25
C PRO A 300 12.70 -1.52 -27.78
N PHE A 301 12.58 -2.46 -26.84
CA PHE A 301 11.28 -2.84 -26.27
C PHE A 301 10.76 -1.81 -25.28
N TYR A 302 11.62 -1.24 -24.43
CA TYR A 302 11.23 -0.15 -23.55
C TYR A 302 10.89 1.12 -24.34
N GLU A 303 11.68 1.47 -25.35
CA GLU A 303 11.42 2.63 -26.21
C GLU A 303 10.06 2.49 -26.93
N LYS A 304 9.75 1.31 -27.48
CA LYS A 304 8.42 1.02 -28.05
C LYS A 304 7.30 1.05 -27.01
N ALA A 305 7.54 0.58 -25.78
CA ALA A 305 6.55 0.64 -24.71
C ALA A 305 6.22 2.09 -24.34
N ILE A 306 7.23 2.97 -24.28
CA ILE A 306 7.08 4.41 -24.07
C ILE A 306 6.33 5.07 -25.23
N GLU A 307 6.65 4.71 -26.47
CA GLU A 307 5.95 5.23 -27.66
C GLU A 307 4.46 4.84 -27.64
N ALA A 308 4.16 3.60 -27.24
CA ALA A 308 2.80 3.10 -27.16
C ALA A 308 1.99 3.73 -25.99
N ASP A 309 2.63 3.97 -24.85
CA ASP A 309 2.03 4.71 -23.72
C ASP A 309 3.10 5.53 -22.97
N PRO A 310 3.21 6.84 -23.26
CA PRO A 310 4.16 7.72 -22.59
C PRO A 310 3.88 7.94 -21.09
N SER A 311 2.66 7.65 -20.63
CA SER A 311 2.25 7.81 -19.23
C SER A 311 2.57 6.58 -18.37
N PHE A 312 2.91 5.46 -19.00
CA PHE A 312 3.29 4.24 -18.32
C PHE A 312 4.69 4.38 -17.72
N ALA A 313 4.80 4.48 -16.39
CA ALA A 313 6.05 4.79 -15.70
C ALA A 313 7.13 3.69 -15.79
N TYR A 314 6.75 2.41 -15.79
CA TYR A 314 7.67 1.27 -15.71
C TYR A 314 8.63 1.09 -16.90
N PRO A 315 8.30 1.49 -18.13
CA PRO A 315 9.30 1.54 -19.19
C PRO A 315 10.40 2.59 -18.96
N TRP A 316 10.06 3.73 -18.34
CA TRP A 316 11.00 4.84 -18.15
C TRP A 316 12.08 4.50 -17.12
N ASP A 317 11.71 3.93 -15.96
CA ASP A 317 12.68 3.56 -14.93
C ASP A 317 13.57 2.39 -15.38
N ASN A 318 12.98 1.38 -16.04
CA ASN A 318 13.73 0.24 -16.57
C ASN A 318 14.69 0.67 -17.68
N LEU A 319 14.26 1.52 -18.61
CA LEU A 319 15.14 2.08 -19.64
C LEU A 319 16.26 2.90 -19.00
N GLY A 320 15.93 3.77 -18.03
CA GLY A 320 16.90 4.58 -17.32
C GLY A 320 17.98 3.74 -16.65
N PHE A 321 17.58 2.68 -15.93
CA PHE A 321 18.52 1.78 -15.28
C PHE A 321 19.35 0.98 -16.30
N VAL A 322 18.77 0.54 -17.41
CA VAL A 322 19.50 -0.14 -18.50
C VAL A 322 20.52 0.78 -19.17
N LYS A 323 20.18 2.05 -19.44
CA LYS A 323 21.12 3.04 -20.00
C LYS A 323 22.27 3.30 -19.04
N TYR A 324 21.99 3.41 -17.74
CA TYR A 324 23.01 3.45 -16.68
C TYR A 324 23.92 2.22 -16.71
N LYS A 325 23.38 0.99 -16.77
CA LYS A 325 24.17 -0.25 -16.84
C LYS A 325 25.06 -0.34 -18.08
N LEU A 326 24.74 0.41 -19.13
CA LEU A 326 25.55 0.54 -20.35
C LEU A 326 26.52 1.73 -20.32
N GLY A 327 26.67 2.40 -19.18
CA GLY A 327 27.58 3.52 -18.96
C GLY A 327 27.02 4.89 -19.33
N ASN A 328 25.76 4.98 -19.80
CA ASN A 328 25.12 6.26 -20.09
C ASN A 328 24.32 6.75 -18.87
N MET A 329 25.08 7.26 -17.90
CA MET A 329 24.58 7.62 -16.59
C MET A 329 23.67 8.85 -16.58
N GLU A 330 24.02 9.89 -17.33
CA GLU A 330 23.27 11.15 -17.39
C GLU A 330 21.87 10.93 -17.98
N GLU A 331 21.80 10.21 -19.11
CA GLU A 331 20.54 9.84 -19.72
C GLU A 331 19.73 8.90 -18.82
N GLY A 332 20.41 7.95 -18.16
CA GLY A 332 19.77 7.04 -17.20
C GLY A 332 19.06 7.79 -16.07
N LEU A 333 19.71 8.79 -15.50
CA LEU A 333 19.14 9.62 -14.44
C LEU A 333 17.94 10.44 -14.93
N ARG A 334 18.05 11.06 -16.12
CA ARG A 334 16.95 11.82 -16.73
C ARG A 334 15.68 10.98 -16.92
N LEU A 335 15.84 9.74 -17.37
CA LEU A 335 14.73 8.80 -17.57
C LEU A 335 14.13 8.33 -16.23
N ILE A 336 14.96 8.10 -15.22
CA ILE A 336 14.53 7.79 -13.86
C ILE A 336 13.75 8.96 -13.23
N GLU A 337 14.17 10.20 -13.47
CA GLU A 337 13.44 11.39 -13.03
C GLU A 337 12.08 11.50 -13.71
N LYS A 338 12.01 11.19 -15.01
CA LYS A 338 10.74 11.09 -15.72
C LYS A 338 9.81 10.04 -15.12
N ALA A 339 10.34 8.88 -14.74
CA ALA A 339 9.56 7.84 -14.07
C ALA A 339 9.00 8.32 -12.72
N LEU A 340 9.79 9.07 -11.93
CA LEU A 340 9.33 9.66 -10.66
C LEU A 340 8.30 10.79 -10.83
N GLU A 341 8.34 11.53 -11.95
CA GLU A 341 7.29 12.50 -12.28
C GLU A 341 5.94 11.80 -12.50
N LEU A 342 5.96 10.63 -13.15
CA LEU A 342 4.78 9.82 -13.47
C LEU A 342 4.29 9.03 -12.24
N ASP A 343 5.22 8.50 -11.43
CA ASP A 343 4.92 7.76 -10.21
C ASP A 343 5.90 8.14 -9.08
N LYS A 344 5.47 9.10 -8.26
CA LYS A 344 6.22 9.59 -7.11
C LYS A 344 6.32 8.58 -5.96
N GLY A 345 5.51 7.52 -5.98
CA GLY A 345 5.42 6.50 -4.93
C GLY A 345 6.26 5.26 -5.20
N ASN A 346 6.96 5.18 -6.33
CA ASN A 346 7.67 3.96 -6.71
C ASN A 346 9.00 3.81 -5.96
N SER A 347 9.01 2.97 -4.93
CA SER A 347 10.20 2.66 -4.13
C SER A 347 11.37 2.09 -4.94
N TYR A 348 11.10 1.40 -6.06
CA TYR A 348 12.14 0.81 -6.89
C TYR A 348 12.94 1.88 -7.64
N VAL A 349 12.26 2.93 -8.10
CA VAL A 349 12.88 4.04 -8.83
C VAL A 349 13.79 4.86 -7.92
N TYR A 350 13.38 5.08 -6.66
CA TYR A 350 14.25 5.71 -5.67
C TYR A 350 15.51 4.87 -5.38
N LYS A 351 15.40 3.53 -5.32
CA LYS A 351 16.59 2.68 -5.24
C LYS A 351 17.51 2.89 -6.44
N TYR A 352 16.97 2.84 -7.66
CA TYR A 352 17.77 3.02 -8.87
C TYR A 352 18.46 4.37 -8.91
N LYS A 353 17.76 5.46 -8.56
CA LYS A 353 18.36 6.78 -8.42
C LYS A 353 19.48 6.78 -7.38
N GLY A 354 19.28 6.15 -6.23
CA GLY A 354 20.30 6.01 -5.19
C GLY A 354 21.56 5.27 -5.65
N ILE A 355 21.41 4.16 -6.39
CA ILE A 355 22.54 3.40 -6.96
C ILE A 355 23.35 4.27 -7.93
N ILE A 356 22.66 4.97 -8.82
CA ILE A 356 23.30 5.86 -9.79
C ILE A 356 24.06 6.96 -9.05
N LEU A 357 23.42 7.69 -8.14
CA LEU A 357 24.06 8.76 -7.38
C LEU A 357 25.28 8.29 -6.57
N LEU A 358 25.23 7.06 -6.05
CA LEU A 358 26.35 6.47 -5.32
C LEU A 358 27.57 6.25 -6.23
N GLU A 359 27.35 5.79 -7.46
CA GLU A 359 28.42 5.63 -8.46
C GLU A 359 29.00 6.98 -8.91
N GLN A 360 28.19 8.03 -8.85
CA GLN A 360 28.59 9.43 -9.05
C GLN A 360 29.39 10.00 -7.86
N ASN A 361 29.64 9.19 -6.83
CA ASN A 361 30.20 9.59 -5.54
C ASN A 361 29.38 10.67 -4.81
N ASN A 362 28.10 10.83 -5.16
CA ASN A 362 27.14 11.69 -4.47
C ASN A 362 26.44 10.90 -3.36
N ARG A 363 27.19 10.63 -2.30
CA ARG A 363 26.78 9.73 -1.21
C ARG A 363 25.59 10.25 -0.42
N ASP A 364 25.54 11.55 -0.15
CA ASP A 364 24.45 12.17 0.63
C ASP A 364 23.12 12.04 -0.11
N GLU A 365 23.10 12.35 -1.41
CA GLU A 365 21.87 12.25 -2.20
C GLU A 365 21.48 10.80 -2.46
N ALA A 366 22.46 9.89 -2.60
CA ALA A 366 22.21 8.46 -2.66
C ALA A 366 21.50 7.96 -1.40
N LEU A 367 21.99 8.35 -0.21
CA LEU A 367 21.40 7.97 1.07
C LEU A 367 19.95 8.47 1.20
N LYS A 368 19.67 9.72 0.81
CA LYS A 368 18.30 10.26 0.80
C LYS A 368 17.38 9.44 -0.11
N ASN A 369 17.84 9.07 -1.30
CA ASN A 369 17.04 8.26 -2.22
C ASN A 369 16.81 6.85 -1.68
N PHE A 370 17.78 6.23 -1.00
CA PHE A 370 17.57 4.97 -0.31
C PHE A 370 16.56 5.08 0.85
N GLN A 371 16.61 6.17 1.63
CA GLN A 371 15.60 6.43 2.67
C GLN A 371 14.20 6.60 2.06
N LEU A 372 14.08 7.28 0.91
CA LEU A 372 12.81 7.40 0.18
C LEU A 372 12.33 6.02 -0.32
N ALA A 373 13.22 5.18 -0.84
CA ALA A 373 12.87 3.81 -1.22
C ALA A 373 12.26 3.04 -0.04
N LEU A 374 12.89 3.10 1.14
CA LEU A 374 12.36 2.49 2.36
C LEU A 374 11.00 3.08 2.78
N ARG A 375 10.87 4.42 2.72
CA ARG A 375 9.63 5.14 3.05
C ARG A 375 8.47 4.71 2.16
N TYR A 376 8.73 4.44 0.89
CA TYR A 376 7.75 3.95 -0.08
C TYR A 376 7.66 2.40 -0.12
N GLY A 377 8.07 1.72 0.96
CA GLY A 377 7.79 0.30 1.15
C GLY A 377 8.76 -0.69 0.52
N TYR A 378 9.98 -0.28 0.14
CA TYR A 378 10.94 -1.18 -0.53
C TYR A 378 11.17 -2.49 0.24
N THR A 379 11.42 -2.42 1.55
CA THR A 379 11.77 -3.61 2.36
C THR A 379 10.63 -4.59 2.50
N LYS A 380 9.39 -4.11 2.68
CA LYS A 380 8.18 -4.95 2.74
C LYS A 380 8.06 -5.82 1.49
N LYS A 381 8.42 -5.25 0.33
CA LYS A 381 8.22 -5.90 -0.96
C LYS A 381 9.45 -6.64 -1.47
N TYR A 382 10.67 -6.17 -1.22
CA TYR A 382 11.88 -6.62 -1.92
C TYR A 382 13.05 -7.02 -0.99
N GLY A 383 12.83 -7.05 0.33
CA GLY A 383 13.84 -7.48 1.30
C GLY A 383 14.89 -6.42 1.65
N ASN A 384 16.09 -6.86 2.03
CA ASN A 384 17.08 -6.01 2.72
C ASN A 384 18.11 -5.31 1.80
N GLU A 385 18.00 -5.43 0.47
CA GLU A 385 19.01 -4.91 -0.48
C GLU A 385 19.34 -3.43 -0.24
N VAL A 386 18.33 -2.57 -0.09
CA VAL A 386 18.54 -1.13 0.17
C VAL A 386 19.25 -0.91 1.51
N LEU A 387 18.91 -1.68 2.55
CA LEU A 387 19.58 -1.58 3.85
C LEU A 387 21.05 -2.02 3.78
N GLU A 388 21.37 -2.99 2.93
CA GLU A 388 22.75 -3.42 2.69
C GLU A 388 23.53 -2.38 1.90
N LEU A 389 22.93 -1.81 0.85
CA LEU A 389 23.52 -0.70 0.10
C LEU A 389 23.86 0.47 1.02
N MET A 390 22.93 0.90 1.88
CA MET A 390 23.15 1.99 2.84
C MET A 390 24.31 1.74 3.80
N LYS A 391 24.55 0.49 4.23
CA LYS A 391 25.69 0.16 5.12
C LYS A 391 27.05 0.39 4.46
N ASN A 392 27.11 0.33 3.13
CA ASN A 392 28.34 0.39 2.35
C ASN A 392 28.72 1.82 1.90
N ILE A 393 27.92 2.84 2.22
CA ILE A 393 28.10 4.24 1.75
C ILE A 393 29.19 5.02 2.54
N ARG A 394 30.07 4.34 3.28
CA ARG A 394 31.07 4.98 4.16
C ARG A 394 32.01 5.95 3.44
#